data_AF-A0A183G1Q6-F1
#
_entry.id   AF-A0A183G1Q6-F1
#
_cell.length_a   1.000
_cell.length_b   1.000
_cell.length_c   1.000
_cell.angle_alpha   90.00
_cell.angle_beta   90.00
_cell.angle_gamma   90.00
#
_symmetry.space_group_name_H-M   'P 1'
#
loop_
_entity.id
_entity.type
_entity.pdbx_description
1 polymer ?
#
loop_
_entity_poly.entity_id
_entity_poly.type
_entity_poly.pdbx_seq_one_letter_code
_entity_poly.pdbx_strand_id
1 'polypeptide(L)'
;MNTAFVIFAVVGAVLCGPRGGPGGRHHGPPPPPFLRNVTDEARREYFGIMHNMTETIEQQKQEIQAWGQKYGVSDRIQEFNANMTKMKAEVQQNVTNLINALPTAMQQFLAIKNNENQTQIQQFEAFGNLSASNPPVGLGTSFLSF
;
A
#
# COMPACT_ATOMS: atom_id res chain seq x y z
N MET A 1 -12.04 -6.33 -12.21
CA MET A 1 -11.50 -5.63 -11.03
C MET A 1 -10.02 -5.35 -11.31
N ASN A 2 -9.70 -4.08 -11.50
CA ASN A 2 -8.46 -3.59 -12.13
C ASN A 2 -7.27 -3.65 -11.18
N THR A 3 -6.46 -4.71 -11.27
CA THR A 3 -5.27 -4.94 -10.45
C THR A 3 -4.14 -3.91 -10.67
N ALA A 4 -4.13 -3.16 -11.77
CA ALA A 4 -3.16 -2.09 -12.03
C ALA A 4 -3.37 -0.86 -11.12
N PHE A 5 -4.62 -0.47 -10.86
CA PHE A 5 -4.95 0.58 -9.89
C PHE A 5 -4.73 0.12 -8.45
N VAL A 6 -4.84 -1.19 -8.17
CA VAL A 6 -4.64 -1.72 -6.81
C VAL A 6 -3.19 -1.57 -6.35
N ILE A 7 -2.19 -1.71 -7.24
CA ILE A 7 -0.78 -1.54 -6.84
C ILE A 7 -0.49 -0.09 -6.40
N PHE A 8 -1.03 0.91 -7.10
CA PHE A 8 -0.86 2.31 -6.73
C PHE A 8 -1.83 2.79 -5.62
N ALA A 9 -3.04 2.26 -5.56
CA ALA A 9 -4.03 2.60 -4.52
C ALA A 9 -3.66 1.98 -3.17
N VAL A 10 -3.03 0.80 -3.14
CA VAL A 10 -2.55 0.21 -1.88
C VAL A 10 -1.37 1.02 -1.34
N VAL A 11 -0.47 1.54 -2.18
CA VAL A 11 0.60 2.46 -1.71
C VAL A 11 0.04 3.83 -1.29
N GLY A 12 -0.96 4.37 -2.01
CA GLY A 12 -1.60 5.64 -1.67
C GLY A 12 -2.42 5.58 -0.37
N ALA A 13 -3.08 4.46 -0.08
CA ALA A 13 -3.78 4.24 1.19
C ALA A 13 -2.83 3.95 2.36
N VAL A 14 -1.57 3.60 2.09
CA VAL A 14 -0.51 3.36 3.09
C VAL A 14 0.15 4.67 3.57
N LEU A 15 0.05 5.78 2.82
CA LEU A 15 0.65 7.08 3.19
C LEU A 15 -0.33 8.07 3.86
N CYS A 16 -1.63 7.81 3.83
CA CYS A 16 -2.63 8.71 4.41
C CYS A 16 -3.23 8.11 5.69
N GLY A 17 -2.59 8.38 6.82
CA GLY A 17 -3.27 8.32 8.11
C GLY A 17 -4.42 9.34 8.14
N PRO A 18 -5.52 9.06 8.87
CA PRO A 18 -6.66 9.96 8.92
C PRO A 18 -6.35 11.15 9.83
N ARG A 19 -5.81 12.24 9.27
CA ARG A 19 -5.92 13.58 9.85
C ARG A 19 -6.28 14.59 8.76
N GLY A 20 -7.56 14.95 8.74
CA GLY A 20 -8.11 15.97 7.87
C GLY A 20 -7.53 17.35 8.19
N GLY A 21 -7.08 18.02 7.13
CA GLY A 21 -6.86 19.45 7.07
C GLY A 21 -7.34 19.95 5.69
N PRO A 22 -8.11 21.05 5.59
CA PRO A 22 -8.59 21.55 4.31
C PRO A 22 -7.43 22.20 3.56
N GLY A 23 -6.90 21.55 2.51
CA GLY A 23 -5.93 22.18 1.60
C GLY A 23 -4.84 21.28 1.01
N GLY A 24 -4.78 19.99 1.33
CA GLY A 24 -3.77 19.10 0.77
C GLY A 24 -4.05 18.75 -0.69
N ARG A 25 -3.26 19.28 -1.63
CA ARG A 25 -3.19 18.73 -2.99
C ARG A 25 -2.92 17.23 -2.86
N HIS A 26 -3.83 16.40 -3.36
CA HIS A 26 -3.63 14.95 -3.43
C HIS A 26 -2.44 14.67 -4.36
N HIS A 27 -1.23 14.72 -3.82
CA HIS A 27 -0.07 14.18 -4.49
C HIS A 27 -0.25 12.67 -4.46
N GLY A 28 -0.54 12.10 -5.64
CA GLY A 28 -0.44 10.68 -5.84
C GLY A 28 0.93 10.16 -5.40
N PRO A 29 1.06 8.83 -5.23
CA PRO A 29 2.33 8.21 -4.89
C PRO A 29 3.46 8.73 -5.78
N PRO A 30 4.67 8.93 -5.21
CA PRO A 30 5.78 9.50 -5.94
C PRO A 30 6.08 8.65 -7.18
N PRO A 31 6.48 9.28 -8.30
CA PRO A 31 6.79 8.57 -9.53
C PRO A 31 7.92 7.56 -9.29
N PRO A 32 7.94 6.42 -10.02
CA PRO A 32 8.99 5.43 -9.91
C PRO A 32 10.39 6.03 -10.05
N PRO A 33 11.38 5.55 -9.27
CA PRO A 33 12.71 6.16 -9.22
C PRO A 33 13.45 6.11 -10.57
N PHE A 34 13.14 5.15 -11.44
CA PHE A 34 13.73 5.04 -12.78
C PHE A 34 13.29 6.18 -13.72
N LEU A 35 12.26 6.97 -13.37
CA LEU A 35 11.81 8.14 -14.15
C LEU A 35 12.57 9.43 -13.84
N ARG A 36 13.46 9.43 -12.84
CA ARG A 36 14.19 10.65 -12.41
C ARG A 36 15.20 11.13 -13.44
N ASN A 37 15.81 10.21 -14.19
CA ASN A 37 16.91 10.52 -15.11
C ASN A 37 16.55 10.30 -16.60
N VAL A 38 15.26 10.25 -16.92
CA VAL A 38 14.79 10.16 -18.32
C VAL A 38 14.28 11.52 -18.79
N THR A 39 14.21 11.72 -20.10
CA THR A 39 13.68 12.96 -20.69
C THR A 39 12.18 13.13 -20.38
N ASP A 40 11.68 14.36 -20.53
CA ASP A 40 10.26 14.65 -20.32
C ASP A 40 9.37 13.92 -21.33
N GLU A 41 9.84 13.71 -22.55
CA GLU A 41 9.20 12.88 -23.56
C GLU A 41 9.08 11.42 -23.09
N ALA A 42 10.17 10.84 -22.60
CA ALA A 42 10.19 9.47 -22.09
C ALA A 42 9.22 9.32 -20.91
N ARG A 43 9.17 10.31 -20.01
CA ARG A 43 8.24 10.33 -18.88
C ARG A 43 6.78 10.41 -19.35
N ARG A 44 6.47 11.23 -20.37
CA ARG A 44 5.13 11.32 -20.96
C ARG A 44 4.70 9.99 -21.60
N GLU A 45 5.59 9.34 -22.34
CA GLU A 45 5.31 8.02 -22.92
C GLU A 45 5.01 6.98 -21.83
N TYR A 46 5.82 6.94 -20.77
CA TYR A 46 5.59 6.03 -19.65
C TYR A 46 4.21 6.22 -19.01
N PHE A 47 3.81 7.47 -18.73
CA PHE A 47 2.48 7.73 -18.17
C PHE A 47 1.35 7.44 -19.16
N GLY A 48 1.59 7.57 -20.47
CA GLY A 48 0.65 7.13 -21.51
C GLY A 48 0.38 5.63 -21.41
N ILE A 49 1.43 4.82 -21.33
CA ILE A 49 1.33 3.36 -21.13
C ILE A 49 0.60 3.03 -19.83
N MET A 50 0.97 3.69 -18.74
CA MET A 50 0.35 3.44 -17.41
C MET A 50 -1.12 3.84 -17.33
N HIS A 51 -1.55 4.85 -18.10
CA HIS A 51 -2.94 5.31 -18.12
C HIS A 51 -3.81 4.56 -19.14
N ASN A 52 -3.21 3.69 -19.97
CA ASN A 52 -3.96 2.86 -20.87
C ASN A 52 -4.79 1.83 -20.08
N MET A 53 -6.12 1.97 -20.17
CA MET A 53 -7.07 1.12 -19.45
C MET A 53 -7.66 0.01 -20.33
N THR A 54 -7.30 -0.06 -21.60
CA THR A 54 -7.84 -1.07 -22.54
C THR A 54 -6.97 -2.31 -22.64
N GLU A 55 -5.69 -2.21 -22.30
CA GLU A 55 -4.72 -3.30 -22.36
C GLU A 55 -4.76 -4.21 -21.13
N THR A 56 -4.33 -5.45 -21.33
CA THR A 56 -4.05 -6.35 -20.21
C THR A 56 -2.80 -5.91 -19.46
N ILE A 57 -2.67 -6.32 -18.20
CA ILE A 57 -1.48 -6.03 -17.40
C ILE A 57 -0.22 -6.66 -17.99
N GLU A 58 -0.35 -7.80 -18.68
CA GLU A 58 0.78 -8.44 -19.36
C GLU A 58 1.23 -7.62 -20.56
N GLN A 59 0.29 -7.11 -21.36
CA GLN A 59 0.58 -6.19 -22.47
C GLN A 59 1.26 -4.92 -21.96
N GLN A 60 0.69 -4.27 -20.94
CA GLN A 60 1.27 -3.09 -20.33
C GLN A 60 2.70 -3.33 -19.80
N LYS A 61 2.98 -4.51 -19.22
CA LYS A 61 4.34 -4.89 -18.79
C LYS A 61 5.30 -5.03 -19.97
N GLN A 62 4.86 -5.62 -21.08
CA GLN A 62 5.66 -5.75 -22.30
C GLN A 62 5.96 -4.36 -22.88
N GLU A 63 4.99 -3.44 -22.89
CA GLU A 63 5.20 -2.06 -23.33
C GLU A 63 6.20 -1.30 -22.46
N ILE A 64 6.11 -1.44 -21.12
CA ILE A 64 7.09 -0.84 -20.19
C ILE A 64 8.48 -1.45 -20.40
N GLN A 65 8.59 -2.73 -20.72
CA GLN A 65 9.86 -3.38 -21.01
C GLN A 65 10.47 -2.84 -22.31
N ALA A 66 9.67 -2.71 -23.37
CA ALA A 66 10.10 -2.11 -24.64
C ALA A 66 10.49 -0.63 -24.47
N TRP A 67 9.69 0.14 -23.71
CA TRP A 67 10.02 1.51 -23.31
C TRP A 67 11.34 1.58 -22.55
N GLY A 68 11.57 0.66 -21.62
CA GLY A 68 12.83 0.55 -20.88
C GLY A 68 14.05 0.31 -21.77
N GLN A 69 13.91 -0.54 -22.79
CA GLN A 69 14.96 -0.79 -23.78
C GLN A 69 15.22 0.46 -24.63
N LYS A 70 14.16 1.14 -25.10
CA LYS A 70 14.24 2.36 -25.91
C LYS A 70 15.01 3.48 -25.20
N TYR A 71 14.86 3.62 -23.88
CA TYR A 71 15.49 4.68 -23.10
C TYR A 71 16.67 4.23 -22.23
N GLY A 72 17.12 2.98 -22.36
CA GLY A 72 18.29 2.46 -21.64
C GLY A 72 18.11 2.38 -20.12
N VAL A 73 16.90 2.14 -19.63
CA VAL A 73 16.57 2.04 -18.19
C VAL A 73 16.06 0.66 -17.77
N SER A 74 16.22 -0.36 -18.63
CA SER A 74 15.75 -1.74 -18.40
C SER A 74 16.19 -2.31 -17.04
N ASP A 75 17.46 -2.14 -16.65
CA ASP A 75 17.99 -2.69 -15.39
C ASP A 75 17.26 -2.09 -14.16
N ARG A 76 17.00 -0.77 -14.20
CA ARG A 76 16.29 -0.06 -13.12
C ARG A 76 14.82 -0.48 -13.04
N ILE A 77 14.20 -0.80 -14.17
CA ILE A 77 12.84 -1.35 -14.21
C ILE A 77 12.82 -2.75 -13.60
N GLN A 78 13.80 -3.59 -13.92
CA GLN A 78 13.90 -4.95 -13.35
C GLN A 78 14.10 -4.91 -11.83
N GLU A 79 14.98 -4.04 -11.34
CA GLU A 79 15.19 -3.82 -9.90
C GLU A 79 13.90 -3.36 -9.21
N PHE A 80 13.21 -2.37 -9.80
CA PHE A 80 11.93 -1.89 -9.29
C PHE A 80 10.87 -2.99 -9.24
N ASN A 81 10.76 -3.81 -10.29
CA ASN A 81 9.82 -4.92 -10.36
C ASN A 81 10.12 -6.01 -9.31
N ALA A 82 11.39 -6.29 -9.06
CA ALA A 82 11.80 -7.22 -8.02
C ALA A 82 11.42 -6.70 -6.61
N ASN A 83 11.64 -5.41 -6.35
CA ASN A 83 11.24 -4.78 -5.09
C ASN A 83 9.71 -4.81 -4.92
N MET A 84 8.95 -4.47 -5.96
CA MET A 84 7.48 -4.56 -5.93
C MET A 84 6.95 -5.96 -5.73
N THR A 85 7.64 -6.98 -6.25
CA THR A 85 7.29 -8.37 -6.00
C THR A 85 7.44 -8.73 -4.52
N LYS A 86 8.54 -8.31 -3.88
CA LYS A 86 8.78 -8.52 -2.44
C LYS A 86 7.74 -7.78 -1.60
N MET A 87 7.52 -6.50 -1.88
CA MET A 87 6.53 -5.68 -1.18
C MET A 87 5.12 -6.29 -1.30
N LYS A 88 4.75 -6.78 -2.48
CA LYS A 88 3.45 -7.45 -2.66
C LYS A 88 3.33 -8.69 -1.79
N ALA A 89 4.37 -9.52 -1.71
CA ALA A 89 4.37 -10.71 -0.86
C ALA A 89 4.24 -10.35 0.64
N GLU A 90 4.97 -9.33 1.09
CA GLU A 90 4.88 -8.83 2.47
C GLU A 90 3.48 -8.28 2.79
N VAL A 91 2.91 -7.47 1.90
CA VAL A 91 1.54 -6.94 2.07
C VAL A 91 0.53 -8.09 2.09
N GLN A 92 0.64 -9.07 1.20
CA GLN A 92 -0.23 -10.25 1.21
C GLN A 92 -0.13 -11.00 2.53
N GLN A 93 1.08 -11.25 3.01
CA GLN A 93 1.30 -11.91 4.30
C GLN A 93 0.69 -11.12 5.47
N ASN A 94 0.90 -9.80 5.50
CA ASN A 94 0.37 -8.94 6.56
C ASN A 94 -1.16 -8.91 6.55
N VAL A 95 -1.77 -8.83 5.37
CA VAL A 95 -3.24 -8.88 5.23
C VAL A 95 -3.78 -10.25 5.66
N THR A 96 -3.12 -11.35 5.27
CA THR A 96 -3.51 -12.70 5.72
C THR A 96 -3.41 -12.82 7.25
N ASN A 97 -2.34 -12.31 7.86
CA ASN A 97 -2.19 -12.31 9.32
C ASN A 97 -3.30 -11.51 10.00
N LEU A 98 -3.66 -10.34 9.46
CA LEU A 98 -4.75 -9.52 9.97
C LEU A 98 -6.10 -10.23 9.88
N ILE A 99 -6.41 -10.84 8.73
CA ILE A 99 -7.65 -11.62 8.54
C ILE A 99 -7.73 -12.77 9.55
N ASN A 100 -6.61 -13.44 9.82
CA ASN A 100 -6.56 -14.55 10.77
C ASN A 100 -6.71 -14.09 12.23
N ALA A 101 -6.19 -12.91 12.58
CA ALA A 101 -6.31 -12.35 13.93
C ALA A 101 -7.67 -11.69 14.20
N LEU A 102 -8.36 -11.22 13.16
CA LEU A 102 -9.59 -10.42 13.28
C LEU A 102 -10.72 -11.13 14.06
N PRO A 103 -11.03 -12.44 13.84
CA PRO A 103 -12.07 -13.12 14.61
C PRO A 103 -11.79 -13.13 16.12
N THR A 104 -10.54 -13.39 16.52
CA THR A 104 -10.14 -13.40 17.94
C THR A 104 -10.20 -12.00 18.54
N ALA A 105 -9.70 -10.99 17.83
CA ALA A 105 -9.79 -9.59 18.27
C ALA A 105 -11.24 -9.14 18.45
N MET A 106 -12.15 -9.54 17.54
CA MET A 106 -13.57 -9.26 17.63
C MET A 106 -14.22 -9.94 18.85
N GLN A 107 -13.87 -11.20 19.13
CA GLN A 107 -14.36 -11.91 20.32
C GLN A 107 -13.92 -11.22 21.62
N GLN A 108 -12.65 -10.82 21.71
CA GLN A 108 -12.12 -10.10 22.88
C GLN A 108 -12.77 -8.73 23.03
N PHE A 109 -12.98 -8.00 21.92
CA PHE A 109 -13.69 -6.72 21.92
C PHE A 109 -15.12 -6.86 22.48
N LEU A 110 -15.88 -7.86 22.01
CA LEU A 110 -17.23 -8.12 22.49
C LEU A 110 -17.25 -8.56 23.96
N ALA A 111 -16.27 -9.34 24.40
CA ALA A 111 -16.14 -9.75 25.80
C ALA A 111 -15.91 -8.55 26.74
N ILE A 112 -15.06 -7.59 26.35
CA ILE A 112 -14.86 -6.34 27.12
C ILE A 112 -16.14 -5.52 27.13
N LYS A 113 -16.76 -5.32 25.96
CA LYS A 113 -17.96 -4.48 25.82
C LYS A 113 -19.14 -5.00 26.65
N ASN A 114 -19.33 -6.32 26.67
CA ASN A 114 -20.47 -6.95 27.34
C ASN A 114 -20.20 -7.26 28.81
N ASN A 115 -19.03 -6.91 29.36
CA ASN A 115 -18.71 -7.13 30.76
C ASN A 115 -19.29 -6.00 31.64
N GLU A 116 -20.48 -6.24 32.17
CA GLU A 116 -21.19 -5.31 33.07
C GLU A 116 -20.58 -5.25 34.48
N ASN A 117 -19.65 -6.16 34.82
CA ASN A 117 -18.96 -6.17 36.12
C ASN A 117 -17.74 -5.23 36.17
N GLN A 118 -17.43 -4.51 35.08
CA GLN A 118 -16.33 -3.55 35.01
C GLN A 118 -16.80 -2.11 35.10
N THR A 119 -15.97 -1.25 35.69
CA THR A 119 -16.16 0.21 35.60
C THR A 119 -15.76 0.73 34.22
N GLN A 120 -16.24 1.91 33.83
CA GLN A 120 -15.87 2.53 32.55
C GLN A 120 -14.34 2.73 32.40
N ILE A 121 -13.64 3.00 33.51
CA ILE A 121 -12.17 3.14 33.52
C ILE A 121 -11.51 1.78 33.20
N GLN A 122 -11.98 0.69 33.83
CA GLN A 122 -11.46 -0.66 33.58
C GLN A 122 -11.73 -1.13 32.14
N GLN A 123 -12.89 -0.77 31.58
CA GLN A 123 -13.18 -1.05 30.16
C GLN A 123 -12.24 -0.27 29.23
N PHE A 124 -11.96 1.00 29.52
CA PHE A 124 -11.01 1.80 28.72
C PHE A 124 -9.60 1.21 28.75
N GLU A 125 -9.12 0.80 29.93
CA GLU A 125 -7.83 0.10 30.08
C GLU A 125 -7.81 -1.22 29.28
N ALA A 126 -8.88 -2.00 29.34
CA ALA A 126 -8.99 -3.25 28.60
C ALA A 126 -8.95 -3.05 27.07
N PHE A 127 -9.59 -1.99 26.55
CA PHE A 127 -9.49 -1.64 25.13
C PHE A 127 -8.08 -1.17 24.75
N GLY A 128 -7.40 -0.43 25.62
CA GLY A 128 -6.00 -0.05 25.42
C GLY A 128 -5.09 -1.28 25.29
N ASN A 129 -5.25 -2.26 26.17
CA ASN A 129 -4.50 -3.52 26.14
C ASN A 129 -4.81 -4.35 24.89
N LEU A 130 -6.08 -4.39 24.47
CA LEU A 130 -6.49 -5.05 23.23
C LEU A 130 -5.84 -4.40 22.00
N SER A 131 -5.80 -3.07 21.94
CA SER A 131 -5.15 -2.34 20.86
C SER A 131 -3.63 -2.51 20.84
N ALA A 132 -2.98 -2.65 21.99
CA ALA A 132 -1.54 -2.86 22.08
C ALA A 132 -1.13 -4.30 21.70
N SER A 133 -2.00 -5.27 21.93
CA SER A 133 -1.75 -6.69 21.67
C SER A 133 -2.09 -7.12 20.24
N ASN A 134 -2.81 -6.29 19.49
CA ASN A 134 -3.14 -6.53 18.09
C ASN A 134 -2.25 -5.68 17.18
N PRO A 135 -1.88 -6.19 15.99
CA PRO A 135 -1.13 -5.39 15.04
C PRO A 135 -1.92 -4.10 14.73
N PRO A 136 -1.25 -2.94 14.64
CA PRO A 136 -1.93 -1.71 14.29
C PRO A 136 -2.66 -1.94 12.98
N VAL A 137 -3.92 -1.52 12.91
CA VAL A 137 -4.74 -1.60 11.68
C VAL A 137 -4.19 -0.65 10.58
N GLY A 138 -3.01 -0.05 10.79
CA GLY A 138 -2.23 0.69 9.82
C GLY A 138 -1.23 -0.24 9.13
N LEU A 139 -1.45 -0.45 7.83
CA LEU A 139 -0.51 -1.11 6.93
C LEU A 139 0.83 -0.36 6.90
N GLY A 140 1.90 -0.99 7.39
CA GLY A 140 3.30 -0.71 7.01
C GLY A 140 3.94 0.57 7.53
N THR A 141 4.42 0.58 8.78
CA THR A 141 5.25 1.68 9.33
C THR A 141 6.76 1.55 9.06
N SER A 142 7.20 0.62 8.20
CA SER A 142 8.63 0.35 8.00
C SER A 142 9.31 1.04 6.81
N PHE A 143 8.68 2.03 6.17
CA PHE A 143 9.16 2.58 4.89
C PHE A 143 9.77 4.00 4.93
N LEU A 144 10.28 4.48 6.08
CA LEU A 144 10.91 5.81 6.18
C LEU A 144 12.39 5.80 6.54
N SER A 145 13.19 4.91 5.97
CA SER A 145 14.65 4.99 6.09
C SER A 145 15.36 4.56 4.81
N PHE A 146 15.41 5.45 3.82
CA PHE A 146 16.48 5.55 2.80
C PHE A 146 16.57 6.98 2.30
#